data_AF-A0A483LUJ3-F1
#
_entry.id   AF-A0A483LUJ3-F1
#
_cell.length_a   1.000
_cell.length_b   1.000
_cell.length_c   1.000
_cell.angle_alpha   90.00
_cell.angle_beta   90.00
_cell.angle_gamma   90.00
#
_symmetry.space_group_name_H-M   'P 1'
#
loop_
_entity.id
_entity.type
_entity.pdbx_description
1 polymer ?
#
loop_
_entity_poly.entity_id
_entity_poly.type
_entity_poly.pdbx_seq_one_letter_code
_entity_poly.pdbx_strand_id
1 'polypeptide(L)' 'MASVSISCPSCSATDGVVRNGKSTAGHQRYLCSHCRKTWQLQFTYTASQPGTHQKIIDMAMNGVGCRATARIMGV' A
#
# COMPACT_ATOMS: atom_id res chain seq x y z
N MET A 1 6.52 20.69 15.30
CA MET A 1 6.92 19.54 14.44
C MET A 1 5.69 18.67 14.24
N ALA A 2 5.20 18.50 13.01
CA ALA A 2 4.10 17.57 12.74
C ALA A 2 4.66 16.15 12.70
N SER A 3 4.44 15.36 13.75
CA SER A 3 4.75 13.92 13.73
C SER A 3 3.63 13.21 12.99
N VAL A 4 3.93 12.68 11.80
CA VAL A 4 3.00 11.79 11.09
C VAL A 4 2.90 10.50 11.90
N SER A 5 1.72 10.22 12.46
CA SER A 5 1.42 8.97 13.16
C SER A 5 1.23 7.86 12.13
N ILE A 6 2.27 7.04 11.93
CA ILE A 6 2.24 5.93 10.96
C ILE A 6 1.88 4.65 11.71
N SER A 7 0.71 4.09 11.41
CA SER A 7 0.27 2.81 11.94
C SER A 7 0.70 1.65 11.04
N CYS A 8 1.09 0.53 11.64
CA CYS A 8 1.35 -0.70 10.89
C CYS A 8 0.05 -1.24 10.29
N PRO A 9 -0.05 -1.46 8.96
CA PRO A 9 -1.28 -1.96 8.33
C PRO A 9 -1.61 -3.42 8.68
N SER A 10 -0.67 -4.17 9.26
CA SER A 10 -0.89 -5.58 9.64
C SER A 10 -1.35 -5.80 11.08
N CYS A 11 -0.97 -4.93 12.01
CA CYS A 11 -1.29 -5.10 13.44
C CYS A 11 -1.83 -3.82 14.10
N SER A 12 -2.05 -2.75 13.32
CA SER A 12 -2.53 -1.43 13.77
C SER A 12 -1.69 -0.74 14.84
N ALA A 13 -0.56 -1.33 15.25
CA ALA A 13 0.37 -0.71 16.19
C ALA A 13 1.00 0.55 15.57
N THR A 14 0.93 1.66 16.30
CA THR A 14 1.60 2.92 15.93
C THR A 14 2.94 3.05 16.65
N ASP A 15 3.07 2.42 17.81
CA ASP A 15 4.34 2.28 18.52
C ASP A 15 5.26 1.27 17.83
N GLY A 16 6.57 1.51 17.90
CA GLY A 16 7.58 0.62 17.32
C GLY A 16 7.61 0.59 15.79
N VAL A 17 7.07 1.60 15.09
CA VAL A 17 7.24 1.76 13.64
C VAL A 17 8.54 2.53 13.35
N VAL A 18 9.49 1.86 12.69
CA VAL A 18 10.80 2.42 12.38
C VAL A 18 11.03 2.52 10.88
N ARG A 19 11.87 3.47 10.48
CA ARG A 19 12.31 3.62 9.08
C ARG A 19 13.31 2.52 8.73
N ASN A 20 13.00 1.73 7.69
CA ASN A 20 13.79 0.58 7.25
C ASN A 20 14.41 0.82 5.86
N GLY A 21 15.15 1.94 5.72
CA GLY A 21 15.74 2.35 4.46
C GLY A 21 14.72 2.78 3.40
N LYS A 22 15.15 2.83 2.15
CA LYS A 22 14.33 3.19 0.99
C LYS A 22 14.28 2.03 -0.01
N SER A 23 13.22 1.95 -0.81
CA SER A 23 13.17 1.03 -1.95
C SER A 23 14.09 1.52 -3.07
N THR A 24 14.35 0.67 -4.07
CA THR A 24 15.15 1.04 -5.26
C THR A 24 14.59 2.27 -5.97
N ALA A 25 13.27 2.45 -5.94
CA ALA A 25 12.58 3.62 -6.48
C ALA A 25 12.64 4.86 -5.57
N GLY A 26 13.37 4.81 -4.45
CA GLY A 26 13.54 5.92 -3.51
C GLY A 26 12.44 6.07 -2.46
N HIS A 27 11.39 5.24 -2.48
CA HIS A 27 10.28 5.33 -1.54
C HIS A 27 10.66 4.82 -0.14
N GLN A 28 10.19 5.51 0.90
CA GLN A 28 10.48 5.12 2.28
C GLN A 28 9.83 3.77 2.64
N ARG A 29 10.63 2.86 3.21
CA ARG A 29 10.16 1.60 3.80
C ARG A 29 10.05 1.75 5.31
N TYR A 30 9.05 1.08 5.88
CA TYR A 30 8.81 1.05 7.32
C TYR A 30 8.81 -0.40 7.80
N LEU A 31 9.34 -0.63 9.00
CA LEU A 31 9.32 -1.90 9.70
C LEU A 31 8.55 -1.73 11.00
N CYS A 32 7.71 -2.69 11.35
CA CYS A 32 7.03 -2.72 12.64
C CYS A 32 7.78 -3.69 13.55
N SER A 33 8.20 -3.24 14.73
CA SER A 33 8.89 -4.09 15.70
C SER A 33 8.00 -5.20 16.28
N HIS A 34 6.68 -4.96 16.40
CA HIS A 34 5.74 -5.93 16.97
C HIS A 34 5.50 -7.15 16.06
N CYS A 35 5.20 -6.92 14.78
CA CYS A 35 4.90 -7.99 13.83
C CYS A 35 6.06 -8.32 12.89
N ARG A 36 7.16 -7.55 12.95
CA ARG A 36 8.35 -7.65 12.08
C ARG A 36 8.07 -7.57 10.58
N LYS A 37 6.89 -7.08 10.18
CA LYS A 37 6.53 -6.87 8.78
C LYS A 37 7.06 -5.53 8.28
N THR A 38 7.52 -5.52 7.04
CA THR A 38 7.96 -4.32 6.33
C THR A 38 6.90 -3.90 5.31
N TRP A 39 6.62 -2.60 5.19
CA TRP A 39 5.71 -2.07 4.18
C TRP A 39 6.24 -0.75 3.60
N GLN A 40 5.57 -0.28 2.55
CA GLN A 40 5.79 1.02 1.91
C GLN A 40 4.47 1.78 1.90
N LEU A 41 4.52 3.11 2.08
CA LEU A 41 3.33 3.96 1.97
C LEU A 41 3.13 4.46 0.53
N GLN A 42 4.21 4.61 -0.21
CA GLN A 42 4.19 5.10 -1.58
C GLN A 42 4.75 4.01 -2.50
N PHE A 43 4.07 3.83 -3.62
CA PHE A 43 4.42 2.87 -4.66
C PHE A 43 4.54 3.61 -5.99
N THR A 44 5.56 3.28 -6.78
CA THR A 44 5.73 3.83 -8.13
C THR A 44 4.63 3.35 -9.09
N TYR A 45 4.25 2.07 -8.97
CA TYR A 45 3.24 1.47 -9.82
C TYR A 45 1.86 1.54 -9.15
N THR A 46 0.90 2.12 -9.86
CA THR A 46 -0.47 2.35 -9.38
C THR A 46 -1.19 1.06 -9.05
N ALA A 47 -0.95 -0.02 -9.80
CA ALA A 47 -1.60 -1.30 -9.51
C ALA A 47 -1.10 -1.96 -8.21
N SER A 48 0.08 -1.57 -7.72
CA SER A 48 0.63 -2.05 -6.45
C SER A 48 0.18 -1.23 -5.24
N GLN A 49 -0.59 -0.17 -5.45
CA GLN A 49 -1.10 0.63 -4.34
C GLN A 49 -2.08 -0.18 -3.47
N PRO A 50 -2.08 0.06 -2.15
CA PRO A 50 -3.06 -0.53 -1.25
C PRO A 50 -4.49 -0.20 -1.72
N GLY A 51 -5.35 -1.20 -1.79
CA GLY A 51 -6.74 -1.06 -2.23
C GLY A 51 -6.98 -1.30 -3.72
N THR A 52 -5.95 -1.28 -4.58
CA THR A 52 -6.13 -1.57 -6.01
C THR A 52 -6.67 -2.98 -6.24
N HIS A 53 -6.14 -3.97 -5.52
CA HIS A 53 -6.63 -5.36 -5.59
C HIS A 53 -8.12 -5.49 -5.22
N GLN A 54 -8.54 -4.86 -4.12
CA GLN A 54 -9.94 -4.90 -3.70
C GLN A 54 -10.84 -4.23 -4.73
N LYS A 55 -10.44 -3.09 -5.26
CA LYS A 55 -11.20 -2.38 -6.29
C LYS A 55 -11.29 -3.18 -7.62
N ILE A 56 -10.29 -3.99 -7.95
CA ILE A 56 -10.35 -4.93 -9.10
C ILE A 56 -11.38 -6.02 -8.83
N ILE A 57 -11.37 -6.61 -7.63
CA ILE A 57 -12.38 -7.60 -7.22
C ILE A 57 -13.78 -6.99 -7.32
N ASP A 58 -13.98 -5.81 -6.74
CA ASP A 58 -15.29 -5.15 -6.74
C ASP A 58 -15.77 -4.88 -8.17
N MET A 59 -14.89 -4.44 -9.06
CA MET A 59 -15.23 -4.25 -10.48
C MET A 59 -15.58 -5.57 -11.19
N ALA A 60 -14.82 -6.64 -10.92
CA ALA A 60 -15.12 -7.96 -11.47
C ALA A 60 -16.48 -8.49 -10.97
N MET A 61 -16.79 -8.31 -9.67
CA MET A 61 -18.08 -8.67 -9.08
C MET A 61 -19.25 -7.87 -9.68
N ASN A 62 -19.00 -6.64 -10.11
CA ASN A 62 -19.97 -5.79 -10.82
C ASN A 62 -20.01 -6.03 -12.34
N GLY A 63 -19.35 -7.07 -12.86
CA GLY A 63 -19.38 -7.46 -14.27
C GLY A 63 -18.52 -6.58 -15.20
N VAL A 64 -17.62 -5.77 -14.65
CA VAL A 64 -16.70 -4.94 -15.45
C VAL A 64 -15.61 -5.83 -16.02
N GLY A 65 -15.53 -5.91 -17.35
CA GLY A 65 -14.50 -6.71 -18.04
C GLY A 65 -13.09 -6.15 -17.85
N CYS A 66 -12.07 -7.01 -17.91
CA CYS A 66 -10.68 -6.67 -17.59
C CYS A 66 -10.13 -5.44 -18.35
N ARG A 67 -10.48 -5.29 -19.64
CA ARG A 67 -10.07 -4.12 -20.45
C ARG A 67 -10.70 -2.81 -19.97
N ALA A 68 -11.95 -2.86 -19.51
CA ALA A 68 -12.63 -1.70 -18.95
C ALA A 68 -12.03 -1.34 -17.58
N THR A 69 -11.78 -2.33 -16.72
CA THR A 69 -11.08 -2.17 -15.43
C THR A 69 -9.74 -1.47 -15.60
N ALA A 70 -8.92 -1.93 -16.55
CA ALA A 70 -7.61 -1.32 -16.86
C ALA A 70 -7.74 0.16 -17.27
N ARG A 71 -8.70 0.47 -18.15
CA ARG A 71 -8.97 1.87 -18.57
C ARG A 71 -9.48 2.75 -17.43
N ILE A 72 -10.37 2.24 -16.59
CA ILE A 72 -10.95 2.98 -15.45
C ILE A 72 -9.87 3.27 -14.40
N MET A 73 -8.95 2.34 -14.18
CA MET A 73 -7.89 2.47 -13.17
C MET A 73 -6.61 3.13 -13.70
N GLY A 74 -6.43 3.21 -15.03
CA GLY A 74 -5.17 3.68 -15.62
C GLY A 74 -3.98 2.76 -15.28
N VAL A 75 -4.22 1.44 -15.23
CA VAL A 75 -3.21 0.40 -14.91
C VAL A 75 -2.87 -0.46 -16.12
#